data_AF-A0AAV5D2H6-F1
#
_entry.id   AF-A0AAV5D2H6-F1
#
_cell.length_a   1.000
_cell.length_b   1.000
_cell.length_c   1.000
_cell.angle_alpha   90.00
_cell.angle_beta   90.00
_cell.angle_gamma   90.00
#
_symmetry.space_group_name_H-M   'P 1'
#
loop_
_entity.id
_entity.type
_entity.pdbx_description
1 polymer ?
#
loop_
_entity_poly.entity_id
_entity_poly.type
_entity_poly.pdbx_seq_one_letter_code
_entity_poly.pdbx_strand_id
1 'polypeptide(L)'
;MENVNGNGQLVTVAAWNFAPNDALLGLTGLSVRGVLGRVKAGMVEDGARPVVPMGHGDPSAFPSFRTAPEAVDAVADALLSGEYNSYASCVGLEPARS
;
A
#
# COMPACT_ATOMS: atom_id res chain seq x y z
N MET A 1 -26.58 -4.98 29.17
CA MET A 1 -26.65 -3.68 29.88
C MET A 1 -27.44 -2.76 28.98
N GLU A 2 -28.71 -2.52 29.30
CA GLU A 2 -29.61 -1.68 28.51
C GLU A 2 -29.36 -0.22 28.89
N ASN A 3 -28.92 0.59 27.92
CA ASN A 3 -28.68 2.01 28.16
C ASN A 3 -29.98 2.78 27.91
N VAL A 4 -30.62 3.20 29.00
CA VAL A 4 -31.86 3.97 28.98
C VAL A 4 -31.50 5.46 29.10
N ASN A 5 -32.03 6.34 28.23
CA ASN A 5 -31.83 7.78 28.40
C ASN A 5 -32.67 8.33 29.57
N GLY A 6 -32.45 9.59 29.96
CA GLY A 6 -33.18 10.26 31.05
C GLY A 6 -34.71 10.33 30.90
N ASN A 7 -35.27 9.90 29.76
CA ASN A 7 -36.69 9.86 29.47
C ASN A 7 -37.26 8.43 29.45
N GLY A 8 -36.50 7.42 29.90
CA GLY A 8 -36.98 6.03 30.00
C GLY A 8 -36.99 5.26 28.67
N GLN A 9 -36.44 5.82 27.59
CA GLN A 9 -36.36 5.12 26.31
C GLN A 9 -35.07 4.31 26.21
N LEU A 10 -35.21 3.05 25.80
CA LEU A 10 -34.10 2.18 25.41
C LEU A 10 -33.36 2.82 24.24
N VAL A 11 -32.13 3.29 24.48
CA VAL A 11 -31.26 3.80 23.43
C VAL A 11 -30.37 2.65 23.01
N THR A 12 -30.52 2.21 21.76
CA THR A 12 -29.52 1.37 21.14
C THR A 12 -28.23 2.19 21.09
N VAL A 13 -27.19 1.76 21.83
CA VAL A 13 -25.86 2.34 21.65
C VAL A 13 -25.54 2.14 20.19
N ALA A 14 -25.42 3.23 19.43
CA ALA A 14 -25.14 3.16 18.00
C ALA A 14 -23.86 2.35 17.83
N ALA A 15 -24.01 1.11 17.36
CA ALA A 15 -22.89 0.23 17.10
C ALA A 15 -22.10 0.84 15.93
N TRP A 16 -20.77 0.76 16.01
CA TRP A 16 -19.90 1.21 14.94
C TRP A 16 -20.25 0.50 13.63
N ASN A 17 -20.75 1.25 12.65
CA ASN A 17 -21.17 0.74 11.34
C ASN A 17 -20.12 1.01 10.27
N PHE A 18 -18.89 0.53 10.50
CA PHE A 18 -17.85 0.61 9.48
C PHE A 18 -18.18 -0.39 8.37
N ALA A 19 -18.60 0.13 7.22
CA ALA A 19 -18.85 -0.64 6.03
C ALA A 19 -17.97 -0.13 4.88
N PRO A 20 -17.49 -1.02 4.00
CA PRO A 20 -16.80 -0.60 2.78
C PRO A 20 -17.78 0.14 1.86
N ASN A 21 -17.25 1.05 1.04
CA ASN A 21 -18.05 1.71 0.02
C ASN A 21 -18.22 0.77 -1.19
N ASP A 22 -19.45 0.34 -1.45
CA ASP A 22 -19.76 -0.62 -2.53
C ASP A 22 -19.33 -0.12 -3.92
N ALA A 23 -19.42 1.19 -4.17
CA ALA A 23 -18.93 1.77 -5.42
C ALA A 23 -17.41 1.62 -5.56
N LEU A 24 -16.65 1.82 -4.47
CA LEU A 24 -15.20 1.62 -4.47
C LEU A 24 -14.84 0.13 -4.61
N LEU A 25 -15.58 -0.76 -3.96
CA LEU A 25 -15.36 -2.21 -4.08
C LEU A 25 -15.51 -2.68 -5.53
N GLY A 26 -16.57 -2.26 -6.23
CA GLY A 26 -16.79 -2.60 -7.63
C GLY A 26 -15.62 -2.17 -8.55
N LEU A 27 -15.06 -0.98 -8.29
CA LEU A 27 -13.93 -0.44 -9.06
C LEU A 27 -12.63 -1.22 -8.86
N THR A 28 -12.36 -1.74 -7.65
CA THR A 28 -11.12 -2.49 -7.39
C THR A 28 -11.02 -3.77 -8.22
N GLY A 29 -12.15 -4.39 -8.55
CA GLY A 29 -12.23 -5.57 -9.42
C GLY A 29 -11.80 -5.32 -10.87
N LEU A 30 -11.79 -4.06 -11.31
CA LEU A 30 -11.34 -3.63 -12.64
C LEU A 30 -9.89 -3.12 -12.67
N SER A 31 -9.21 -3.08 -11.53
CA SER A 31 -7.80 -2.69 -11.47
C SER A 31 -6.90 -3.68 -12.22
N VAL A 32 -5.70 -3.22 -12.63
CA VAL A 32 -4.66 -4.09 -13.23
C VAL A 32 -4.39 -5.32 -12.34
N ARG A 33 -4.31 -5.12 -11.01
CA ARG A 33 -4.13 -6.20 -10.04
C ARG A 33 -5.31 -7.16 -10.00
N GLY A 34 -6.54 -6.64 -10.04
CA GLY A 34 -7.77 -7.45 -10.03
C GLY A 34 -7.90 -8.33 -11.27
N VAL A 35 -7.68 -7.75 -12.47
CA VAL A 35 -7.71 -8.49 -13.74
C VAL A 35 -6.59 -9.53 -13.79
N LEU A 36 -5.35 -9.17 -13.40
CA LEU A 36 -4.24 -10.11 -13.35
C LEU A 36 -4.51 -11.29 -12.40
N GLY A 37 -5.12 -11.03 -11.24
CA GLY A 37 -5.53 -12.07 -10.28
C GLY A 37 -6.51 -13.06 -10.89
N ARG A 38 -7.51 -12.58 -11.65
CA ARG A 38 -8.48 -13.44 -12.35
C ARG A 38 -7.82 -14.30 -13.42
N VAL A 39 -6.89 -13.74 -14.20
CA VAL A 39 -6.15 -14.50 -15.22
C VAL A 39 -5.31 -15.59 -14.56
N LYS A 40 -4.59 -15.27 -13.47
CA LYS A 40 -3.80 -16.25 -12.71
C LYS A 40 -4.66 -17.37 -12.13
N ALA A 41 -5.85 -17.07 -11.61
CA ALA A 41 -6.76 -18.07 -11.05
C ALA A 41 -7.26 -19.11 -12.08
N GLY A 42 -7.22 -18.78 -13.37
CA GLY A 42 -7.55 -19.71 -14.46
C GLY A 42 -6.37 -20.50 -15.02
N MET A 43 -5.15 -20.33 -14.49
CA MET A 43 -3.96 -21.04 -14.98
C MET A 43 -3.91 -22.47 -14.42
N VAL A 44 -3.37 -23.40 -15.21
CA VAL A 44 -3.12 -24.79 -14.78
C VAL A 44 -1.83 -24.81 -13.96
N GLU A 45 -1.90 -25.26 -12.71
CA GLU A 45 -0.74 -25.40 -11.81
C GLU A 45 -0.05 -26.77 -11.98
N ASP A 46 0.35 -27.12 -13.20
CA ASP A 46 1.01 -28.40 -13.51
C ASP A 46 2.55 -28.33 -13.50
N GLY A 47 3.11 -27.11 -13.33
CA GLY A 47 4.56 -26.88 -13.35
C GLY A 47 5.23 -27.07 -14.71
N ALA A 48 4.48 -27.46 -15.76
CA ALA A 48 5.01 -27.68 -17.09
C ALA A 48 5.27 -26.37 -17.85
N ARG A 49 4.65 -25.27 -17.40
CA ARG A 49 4.76 -23.94 -18.01
C ARG A 49 5.15 -22.91 -16.95
N PRO A 50 6.39 -22.39 -16.96
CA PRO A 50 6.77 -21.35 -16.01
C PRO A 50 5.97 -20.07 -16.28
N VAL A 51 5.39 -19.50 -15.22
CA VAL A 51 4.63 -18.25 -15.28
C VAL A 51 5.59 -17.07 -15.21
N VAL A 52 5.61 -16.21 -16.23
CA VAL A 52 6.39 -14.96 -16.24
C VAL A 52 5.55 -13.83 -15.63
N PRO A 53 5.97 -13.21 -14.50
CA PRO A 53 5.18 -12.20 -13.81
C PRO A 53 5.26 -10.83 -14.49
N MET A 54 4.47 -10.62 -15.55
CA MET A 54 4.47 -9.35 -16.31
C MET A 54 3.72 -8.18 -15.65
N GLY A 55 2.93 -8.45 -14.61
CA GLY A 55 2.17 -7.42 -13.90
C GLY A 55 2.85 -6.84 -12.67
N HIS A 56 4.14 -7.14 -12.47
CA HIS A 56 4.91 -6.62 -11.34
C HIS A 56 5.53 -5.28 -11.72
N GLY A 57 5.07 -4.20 -11.08
CA GLY A 57 5.61 -2.85 -11.27
C GLY A 57 6.80 -2.53 -10.38
N ASP A 58 7.14 -3.41 -9.43
CA ASP A 58 8.29 -3.24 -8.55
C ASP A 58 9.56 -3.80 -9.25
N PRO A 59 10.53 -2.95 -9.60
CA PRO A 59 11.75 -3.39 -10.26
C PRO A 59 12.66 -4.20 -9.33
N SER A 60 12.56 -4.03 -8.01
CA SER A 60 13.45 -4.69 -7.04
C SER A 60 13.29 -6.22 -6.99
N ALA A 61 12.17 -6.72 -7.49
CA ALA A 61 11.92 -8.15 -7.66
C ALA A 61 12.85 -8.81 -8.70
N PHE A 62 13.47 -8.02 -9.59
CA PHE A 62 14.39 -8.54 -10.60
C PHE A 62 15.83 -8.14 -10.24
N PRO A 63 16.77 -9.10 -10.12
CA PRO A 63 18.15 -8.83 -9.75
C PRO A 63 18.90 -7.87 -10.68
N SER A 64 18.40 -7.70 -11.92
CA SER A 64 18.93 -6.79 -12.93
C SER A 64 18.69 -5.31 -12.61
N PHE A 65 17.73 -4.99 -11.74
CA PHE A 65 17.53 -3.62 -11.27
C PHE A 65 18.10 -3.48 -9.87
N ARG A 66 19.21 -2.75 -9.78
CA ARG A 66 19.85 -2.40 -8.52
C ARG A 66 19.90 -0.90 -8.36
N THR A 67 19.72 -0.43 -7.14
CA THR A 67 19.96 0.96 -6.77
C THR A 67 21.41 1.32 -7.13
N ALA A 68 21.62 2.50 -7.70
CA ALA A 68 22.95 3.00 -8.02
C ALA A 68 23.81 3.07 -6.74
N PRO A 69 25.09 2.63 -6.76
CA PRO A 69 25.96 2.68 -5.59
C PRO A 69 26.04 4.07 -4.95
N GLU A 70 26.09 5.12 -5.76
CA GLU A 70 26.18 6.51 -5.31
C GLU A 70 24.93 6.94 -4.52
N ALA A 71 23.77 6.42 -4.89
CA ALA A 71 22.53 6.67 -4.16
C ALA A 71 22.49 5.90 -2.83
N VAL A 72 23.10 4.72 -2.77
CA VAL A 72 23.24 3.95 -1.51
C VAL A 72 24.16 4.69 -0.55
N ASP A 73 25.31 5.14 -1.05
CA ASP A 73 26.31 5.86 -0.25
C ASP A 73 25.73 7.19 0.27
N ALA A 74 25.06 7.97 -0.58
CA ALA A 74 24.44 9.23 -0.16
C ALA A 74 23.38 9.05 0.95
N VAL A 75 22.58 7.99 0.89
CA VAL A 75 21.60 7.67 1.95
C VAL A 75 22.31 7.24 3.23
N ALA A 76 23.38 6.45 3.13
CA ALA A 76 24.18 6.05 4.29
C ALA A 76 24.84 7.25 4.97
N ASP A 77 25.44 8.16 4.20
CA ASP A 77 26.07 9.38 4.71
C ASP A 77 25.06 10.31 5.38
N ALA A 78 23.86 10.48 4.80
CA ALA A 78 22.79 11.26 5.39
C ALA A 78 22.29 10.66 6.73
N LEU A 79 22.26 9.34 6.86
CA LEU A 79 21.93 8.66 8.11
C LEU A 79 23.04 8.83 9.16
N LEU A 80 24.30 8.68 8.75
CA LEU A 80 25.46 8.79 9.63
C LEU A 80 25.70 10.21 10.13
N SER A 81 25.31 11.23 9.35
CA SER A 81 25.46 12.64 9.75
C SER A 81 24.56 13.02 10.93
N GLY A 82 23.40 12.37 11.07
CA GLY A 82 22.40 12.71 12.08
C GLY A 82 21.61 13.99 11.81
N GLU A 83 21.90 14.70 10.72
CA GLU A 83 21.34 16.04 10.39
C GLU A 83 19.89 15.97 9.86
N TYR A 84 19.46 14.81 9.36
CA TYR A 84 18.17 14.65 8.67
C TYR A 84 17.14 13.82 9.44
N ASN A 85 17.27 13.75 10.78
CA ASN A 85 16.43 12.90 11.64
C ASN A 85 15.15 13.59 12.17
N SER A 86 14.89 14.82 11.75
CA SER A 86 13.74 15.61 12.18
C SER A 86 12.73 15.81 11.05
N TYR A 87 11.56 16.35 11.37
CA TYR A 87 10.57 16.71 10.37
C TYR A 87 11.13 17.73 9.37
N ALA A 88 11.04 17.41 8.08
CA ALA A 88 11.28 18.36 7.01
C ALA A 88 10.08 19.32 6.85
N SER A 89 10.23 20.34 6.00
CA SER A 89 9.09 21.17 5.59
C SER A 89 8.04 20.33 4.85
N CYS A 90 6.79 20.80 4.75
CA CYS A 90 5.71 20.07 4.06
C CYS A 90 6.00 19.78 2.58
N VAL A 91 6.94 20.50 2.00
CA VAL A 91 7.38 20.34 0.62
C VAL A 91 8.67 19.52 0.50
N GLY A 92 9.26 19.08 1.61
CA GLY A 92 10.50 18.30 1.65
C GLY A 92 11.74 19.14 1.91
N LEU A 93 12.92 18.52 1.80
CA LEU A 93 14.21 19.18 1.95
C LEU A 93 14.46 20.12 0.77
N GLU A 94 15.04 21.30 1.03
CA GLU A 94 15.37 22.26 -0.04
C GLU A 94 16.40 21.69 -1.03
N PRO A 95 17.52 21.07 -0.59
CA PRO A 95 18.52 20.51 -1.51
C PRO A 95 18.03 19.34 -2.38
N ALA A 96 16.89 18.73 -2.04
CA ALA A 96 16.29 17.64 -2.81
C ALA A 96 15.27 18.14 -3.85
N ARG A 97 14.95 19.44 -3.84
CA ARG A 97 13.95 20.08 -4.72
C ARG A 97 14.55 21.03 -5.74
N SER A 98 15.77 21.52 -5.49
CA SER A 98 16.54 22.40 -6.40
C SER A 98 17.38 21.60 -7.39
#